data_AF-A0A9P6VDU4-F1
#
_entry.id   AF-A0A9P6VDU4-F1
#
_cell.length_a   1.000
_cell.length_b   1.000
_cell.length_c   1.000
_cell.angle_alpha   90.00
_cell.angle_beta   90.00
_cell.angle_gamma   90.00
#
_symmetry.space_group_name_H-M   'P 1'
#
loop_
_entity.id
_entity.type
_entity.pdbx_description
1 polymer ?
#
loop_
_entity_poly.entity_id
_entity_poly.type
_entity_poly.pdbx_seq_one_letter_code
_entity_poly.pdbx_strand_id
1 'polypeptide(L)'
;MLSSSIGIALLLSAISVSAQVNLLTDINQISRSWGQVSVYADNEEDYFGVEYVGLPDGCQIESASTLQRHAQRFPTSYIDDGVNDQQFADKLSNFTKAASGNSSVGLFTGPLSFLNGYQYIMQDTGLLTGIGAITEFQSGVSFWNRYGRTLFNASLAQLAYNSTIDNGTARPPVVIRTTSQSRIQNTQISWSLGFFGPSFRTIASPTLANWTAPFERVVIPEGGTENNTLASYDSCFNDYSALGYMGDDDIFTYLPKYLGAATKRMQKYAPSGFSFNYNDTYAMQSICAYEYNYIGMSDFCFLFTADEWAGFENTLDMEYYYDYSYGNPTGRAQGIGYLQELIARLEHVYITSSNSSVNSTIDNNAATFPLGQPFYADFSHDDIIISVLTAMSMDYFKDPPSLSQYPPNPNRHFNLANLTPFGARLITETIGCSVPDPAPVKDFRTQYTPTQYGYDADNATYKFIRMRLNNGVLPLNTIRGGGCGTANDGRVDGMCELSAFIASQATAYELSNYDFACFGNYTIANLTSGQDYDGAATMASY
;
A
#
# COMPACT_ATOMS: atom_id res chain seq x y z
N MET A 1 -82.69 29.80 5.37
CA MET A 1 -81.26 29.92 5.04
C MET A 1 -80.72 28.51 4.89
N LEU A 2 -80.39 28.12 3.66
CA LEU A 2 -79.79 26.82 3.32
C LEU A 2 -78.29 26.88 3.61
N SER A 3 -77.74 25.86 4.27
CA SER A 3 -76.30 25.57 4.19
C SER A 3 -76.08 24.07 4.06
N SER A 4 -75.78 23.65 2.84
CA SER A 4 -75.31 22.30 2.52
C SER A 4 -73.80 22.26 2.72
N SER A 5 -73.30 21.35 3.55
CA SER A 5 -71.87 21.09 3.71
C SER A 5 -71.49 19.87 2.86
N ILE A 6 -70.78 20.12 1.76
CA ILE A 6 -70.19 19.09 0.90
C ILE A 6 -68.80 18.77 1.46
N GLY A 7 -68.60 17.53 1.93
CA GLY A 7 -67.28 17.01 2.29
C GLY A 7 -66.54 16.55 1.04
N ILE A 8 -65.40 17.18 0.74
CA ILE A 8 -64.47 16.74 -0.30
C ILE A 8 -63.45 15.83 0.36
N ALA A 9 -63.46 14.54 0.01
CA ALA A 9 -62.41 13.60 0.35
C ALA A 9 -61.25 13.77 -0.64
N LEU A 10 -60.10 14.28 -0.16
CA LEU A 10 -58.84 14.27 -0.91
C LEU A 10 -58.23 12.87 -0.85
N LEU A 11 -58.29 12.14 -1.97
CA LEU A 11 -57.46 10.98 -2.25
C LEU A 11 -56.03 11.45 -2.52
N LEU A 12 -55.16 11.34 -1.52
CA LEU A 12 -53.71 11.45 -1.68
C LEU A 12 -53.20 10.16 -2.36
N SER A 13 -53.07 10.18 -3.67
CA SER A 13 -52.30 9.20 -4.42
C SER A 13 -50.81 9.40 -4.08
N ALA A 14 -50.26 8.49 -3.28
CA ALA A 14 -48.82 8.40 -3.06
C ALA A 14 -48.15 7.97 -4.37
N ILE A 15 -47.64 8.94 -5.14
CA ILE A 15 -46.70 8.68 -6.22
C ILE A 15 -45.37 8.33 -5.55
N SER A 16 -45.08 7.04 -5.45
CA SER A 16 -43.75 6.55 -5.10
C SER A 16 -42.80 6.89 -6.25
N VAL A 17 -42.18 8.07 -6.21
CA VAL A 17 -41.02 8.38 -7.04
C VAL A 17 -39.92 7.44 -6.58
N SER A 18 -39.59 6.40 -7.37
CA SER A 18 -38.40 5.61 -7.09
C SER A 18 -37.21 6.56 -7.21
N ALA A 19 -36.54 6.86 -6.11
CA ALA A 19 -35.31 7.63 -6.15
C ALA A 19 -34.36 6.94 -7.14
N GLN A 20 -33.93 7.68 -8.17
CA GLN A 20 -33.00 7.18 -9.16
C GLN A 20 -31.67 6.86 -8.45
N VAL A 21 -31.24 5.60 -8.49
CA VAL A 21 -29.95 5.20 -7.91
C VAL A 21 -28.85 5.88 -8.73
N ASN A 22 -28.01 6.67 -8.06
CA ASN A 22 -26.90 7.36 -8.70
C ASN A 22 -25.65 6.46 -8.65
N LEU A 23 -25.35 5.79 -9.76
CA LEU A 23 -24.16 4.96 -9.89
C LEU A 23 -22.94 5.85 -10.09
N LEU A 24 -21.81 5.47 -9.49
CA LEU A 24 -20.53 6.13 -9.75
C LEU A 24 -19.98 5.56 -11.06
N THR A 25 -19.73 6.41 -12.04
CA THR A 25 -19.28 6.00 -13.38
C THR A 25 -17.92 6.57 -13.77
N ASP A 26 -17.32 7.40 -12.94
CA ASP A 26 -15.97 7.93 -13.17
C ASP A 26 -14.93 6.94 -12.63
N ILE A 27 -14.24 6.25 -13.54
CA ILE A 27 -13.26 5.23 -13.20
C ILE A 27 -12.08 5.77 -12.38
N ASN A 28 -11.74 7.05 -12.51
CA ASN A 28 -10.67 7.65 -11.73
C ASN A 28 -11.06 7.86 -10.27
N GLN A 29 -12.35 7.94 -9.97
CA GLN A 29 -12.85 7.97 -8.59
C GLN A 29 -13.03 6.55 -8.06
N ILE A 30 -13.58 5.64 -8.88
CA ILE A 30 -13.79 4.24 -8.51
C ILE A 30 -12.47 3.56 -8.12
N SER A 31 -11.41 3.77 -8.91
CA SER A 31 -10.09 3.14 -8.70
C SER A 31 -9.35 3.61 -7.43
N ARG A 32 -9.91 4.60 -6.72
CA ARG A 32 -9.44 5.10 -5.41
C ARG A 32 -10.17 4.48 -4.24
N SER A 33 -11.00 3.48 -4.48
CA SER A 33 -11.80 2.79 -3.47
C SER A 33 -11.66 1.29 -3.59
N TRP A 34 -10.46 0.82 -3.94
CA TRP A 34 -10.12 -0.58 -4.19
C TRP A 34 -9.05 -1.10 -3.20
N GLY A 35 -8.85 -0.42 -2.07
CA GLY A 35 -7.91 -0.78 -1.01
C GLY A 35 -6.50 -1.06 -1.54
N GLN A 36 -5.93 -2.18 -1.14
CA GLN A 36 -4.64 -2.70 -1.63
C GLN A 36 -4.65 -3.00 -3.13
N VAL A 37 -5.78 -3.23 -3.78
CA VAL A 37 -5.83 -3.44 -5.24
C VAL A 37 -6.08 -2.15 -6.02
N SER A 38 -6.01 -1.00 -5.36
CA SER A 38 -6.11 0.31 -6.02
C SER A 38 -4.98 0.58 -7.00
N VAL A 39 -5.31 1.34 -8.06
CA VAL A 39 -4.31 1.86 -9.00
C VAL A 39 -3.42 2.86 -8.26
N TYR A 40 -2.11 2.71 -8.43
CA TYR A 40 -1.15 3.64 -7.84
C TYR A 40 -1.49 5.10 -8.18
N ALA A 41 -1.48 5.98 -7.19
CA ALA A 41 -1.00 7.33 -7.41
C ALA A 41 -0.34 7.89 -6.16
N ASP A 42 0.36 8.99 -6.40
CA ASP A 42 0.84 9.86 -5.34
C ASP A 42 -0.37 10.44 -4.58
N ASN A 43 -0.31 10.36 -3.26
CA ASN A 43 -1.05 11.23 -2.37
C ASN A 43 -0.59 12.68 -2.60
N GLU A 44 -1.50 13.62 -2.38
CA GLU A 44 -1.11 15.02 -2.16
C GLU A 44 -0.10 15.08 -1.00
N GLU A 45 0.88 15.98 -1.10
CA GLU A 45 1.99 15.98 -0.14
C GLU A 45 1.51 16.26 1.31
N ASP A 46 0.39 16.95 1.48
CA ASP A 46 -0.22 17.31 2.76
C ASP A 46 -1.34 16.35 3.22
N TYR A 47 -1.55 15.24 2.51
CA TYR A 47 -2.67 14.32 2.74
C TYR A 47 -2.77 13.81 4.20
N PHE A 48 -1.64 13.57 4.86
CA PHE A 48 -1.60 13.08 6.25
C PHE A 48 -1.58 14.21 7.30
N GLY A 49 -2.06 15.40 6.95
CA GLY A 49 -2.22 16.54 7.88
C GLY A 49 -0.94 17.34 8.12
N VAL A 50 0.13 17.11 7.35
CA VAL A 50 1.36 17.92 7.41
C VAL A 50 1.23 19.11 6.45
N GLU A 51 1.02 20.30 6.99
CA GLU A 51 0.74 21.50 6.19
C GLU A 51 1.98 22.10 5.50
N TYR A 52 3.20 21.78 5.95
CA TYR A 52 4.46 22.33 5.44
C TYR A 52 5.29 21.24 4.75
N VAL A 53 5.22 21.16 3.43
CA VAL A 53 5.80 20.02 2.69
C VAL A 53 7.11 20.38 1.98
N GLY A 54 7.39 21.67 1.82
CA GLY A 54 8.61 22.18 1.23
C GLY A 54 9.81 21.96 2.13
N LEU A 55 10.93 21.51 1.54
CA LEU A 55 12.19 21.44 2.28
C LEU A 55 12.64 22.86 2.64
N PRO A 56 13.13 23.17 3.86
CA PRO A 56 13.57 24.51 4.26
C PRO A 56 14.80 25.05 3.52
N ASP A 57 15.06 26.37 3.65
CA ASP A 57 16.29 26.99 3.15
C ASP A 57 17.52 26.47 3.91
N GLY A 58 18.64 26.29 3.20
CA GLY A 58 19.85 25.72 3.78
C GLY A 58 19.75 24.22 4.09
N CYS A 59 18.67 23.54 3.66
CA CYS A 59 18.48 22.10 3.83
C CYS A 59 18.50 21.36 2.48
N GLN A 60 19.00 20.12 2.48
CA GLN A 60 18.98 19.22 1.32
C GLN A 60 18.86 17.76 1.78
N ILE A 61 18.20 16.93 0.96
CA ILE A 61 18.17 15.47 1.15
C ILE A 61 19.57 14.90 0.87
N GLU A 62 20.16 14.23 1.86
CA GLU A 62 21.50 13.64 1.79
C GLU A 62 21.48 12.14 1.47
N SER A 63 20.40 11.44 1.84
CA SER A 63 20.12 10.08 1.39
C SER A 63 18.62 9.77 1.39
N ALA A 64 18.23 8.75 0.64
CA ALA A 64 16.85 8.27 0.59
C ALA A 64 16.77 6.73 0.63
N SER A 65 15.90 6.16 1.47
CA SER A 65 15.57 4.73 1.48
C SER A 65 14.14 4.53 1.01
N THR A 66 13.91 3.65 0.04
CA THR A 66 12.56 3.27 -0.41
C THR A 66 12.27 1.81 -0.05
N LEU A 67 11.20 1.59 0.71
CA LEU A 67 10.55 0.29 0.89
C LEU A 67 9.34 0.26 -0.05
N GLN A 68 9.39 -0.61 -1.06
CA GLN A 68 8.45 -0.57 -2.16
C GLN A 68 7.70 -1.90 -2.32
N ARG A 69 6.37 -1.83 -2.32
CA ARG A 69 5.49 -2.94 -2.66
C ARG A 69 5.61 -3.29 -4.14
N HIS A 70 5.38 -4.54 -4.50
CA HIS A 70 5.05 -4.88 -5.89
C HIS A 70 3.85 -4.11 -6.46
N ALA A 71 3.81 -4.01 -7.78
CA ALA A 71 2.70 -3.39 -8.50
C ALA A 71 1.62 -4.40 -8.91
N GLN A 72 0.77 -4.01 -9.86
CA GLN A 72 -0.41 -4.75 -10.28
C GLN A 72 -0.08 -6.18 -10.66
N ARG A 73 -0.77 -7.13 -10.03
CA ARG A 73 -0.62 -8.57 -10.22
C ARG A 73 -1.96 -9.22 -10.55
N PHE A 74 -1.89 -10.48 -10.99
CA PHE A 74 -3.04 -11.35 -10.96
C PHE A 74 -3.53 -11.61 -9.51
N PRO A 75 -4.79 -12.05 -9.34
CA PRO A 75 -5.29 -12.57 -8.06
C PRO A 75 -4.43 -13.71 -7.52
N THR A 76 -4.60 -14.02 -6.23
CA THR A 76 -3.98 -15.16 -5.54
C THR A 76 -5.00 -16.26 -5.23
N SER A 77 -4.55 -17.31 -4.54
CA SER A 77 -5.37 -18.45 -4.15
C SER A 77 -6.18 -18.24 -2.85
N TYR A 78 -6.21 -17.03 -2.30
CA TYR A 78 -7.02 -16.69 -1.13
C TYR A 78 -8.47 -16.36 -1.52
N ILE A 79 -9.39 -16.46 -0.56
CA ILE A 79 -10.83 -16.38 -0.82
C ILE A 79 -11.27 -14.99 -1.26
N ASP A 80 -10.82 -14.00 -0.53
CA ASP A 80 -10.99 -12.57 -0.69
C ASP A 80 -10.12 -11.96 -1.80
N ASP A 81 -9.02 -12.64 -2.15
CA ASP A 81 -8.04 -12.17 -3.15
C ASP A 81 -7.98 -13.01 -4.44
N GLY A 82 -9.03 -13.75 -4.78
CA GLY A 82 -9.17 -14.35 -6.12
C GLY A 82 -10.07 -15.58 -6.24
N VAL A 83 -10.17 -16.42 -5.22
CA VAL A 83 -10.98 -17.65 -5.30
C VAL A 83 -12.47 -17.33 -5.39
N ASN A 84 -12.97 -16.32 -4.69
CA ASN A 84 -14.37 -15.89 -4.81
C ASN A 84 -14.70 -15.36 -6.22
N ASP A 85 -13.75 -14.69 -6.88
CA ASP A 85 -13.90 -14.21 -8.25
C ASP A 85 -14.03 -15.37 -9.24
N GLN A 86 -13.18 -16.40 -9.10
CA GLN A 86 -13.26 -17.62 -9.89
C GLN A 86 -14.58 -18.37 -9.63
N GLN A 87 -15.04 -18.46 -8.38
CA GLN A 87 -16.31 -19.10 -8.05
C GLN A 87 -17.50 -18.40 -8.71
N PHE A 88 -17.54 -17.07 -8.68
CA PHE A 88 -18.55 -16.28 -9.36
C PHE A 88 -18.49 -16.50 -10.88
N ALA A 89 -17.30 -16.45 -11.47
CA ALA A 89 -17.08 -16.71 -12.88
C ALA A 89 -17.55 -18.11 -13.32
N ASP A 90 -17.24 -19.14 -12.54
CA ASP A 90 -17.65 -20.52 -12.81
C ASP A 90 -19.16 -20.68 -12.70
N LYS A 91 -19.77 -20.10 -11.67
CA LYS A 91 -21.23 -20.07 -11.51
C LYS A 91 -21.90 -19.43 -12.73
N LEU A 92 -21.38 -18.30 -13.20
CA LEU A 92 -21.89 -17.61 -14.38
C LEU A 92 -21.69 -18.44 -15.65
N SER A 93 -20.49 -19.00 -15.86
CA SER A 93 -20.15 -19.82 -17.03
C SER A 93 -21.02 -21.08 -17.11
N ASN A 94 -21.23 -21.76 -15.98
CA ASN A 94 -22.06 -22.97 -15.92
C ASN A 94 -23.51 -22.65 -16.25
N PHE A 95 -24.04 -21.53 -15.74
CA PHE A 95 -25.39 -21.10 -16.05
C PHE A 95 -25.57 -20.74 -17.54
N THR A 96 -24.67 -19.91 -18.09
CA THR A 96 -24.78 -19.46 -19.49
C THR A 96 -24.58 -20.60 -20.48
N LYS A 97 -23.68 -21.56 -20.20
CA LYS A 97 -23.53 -22.79 -20.98
C LYS A 97 -24.79 -23.66 -20.95
N ALA A 98 -25.42 -23.82 -19.79
CA ALA A 98 -26.66 -24.59 -19.68
C ALA A 98 -27.86 -23.90 -20.35
N ALA A 99 -27.87 -22.56 -20.39
CA ALA A 99 -28.87 -21.75 -21.07
C ALA A 99 -28.67 -21.72 -22.59
N SER A 100 -27.45 -21.92 -23.08
CA SER A 100 -27.11 -21.87 -24.50
C SER A 100 -27.92 -22.88 -25.32
N GLY A 101 -28.77 -22.37 -26.22
CA GLY A 101 -29.64 -23.20 -27.06
C GLY A 101 -30.98 -23.58 -26.42
N ASN A 102 -31.25 -23.18 -25.17
CA ASN A 102 -32.53 -23.35 -24.51
C ASN A 102 -33.27 -22.00 -24.42
N SER A 103 -34.15 -21.72 -25.39
CA SER A 103 -34.96 -20.50 -25.45
C SER A 103 -35.94 -20.31 -24.27
N SER A 104 -36.07 -21.31 -23.39
CA SER A 104 -36.87 -21.23 -22.17
C SER A 104 -36.13 -20.59 -20.99
N VAL A 105 -34.80 -20.46 -21.07
CA VAL A 105 -33.97 -19.79 -20.06
C VAL A 105 -33.74 -18.35 -20.53
N GLY A 106 -34.09 -17.38 -19.68
CA GLY A 106 -33.90 -15.96 -19.99
C GLY A 106 -32.42 -15.59 -20.06
N LEU A 107 -32.14 -14.40 -20.60
CA LEU A 107 -30.81 -13.79 -20.60
C LEU A 107 -30.69 -12.76 -19.48
N PHE A 108 -29.47 -12.45 -19.07
CA PHE A 108 -29.21 -11.23 -18.29
C PHE A 108 -29.59 -10.00 -19.11
N THR A 109 -30.15 -8.98 -18.48
CA THR A 109 -30.68 -7.78 -19.14
C THR A 109 -30.09 -6.49 -18.57
N GLY A 110 -30.42 -5.34 -19.18
CA GLY A 110 -30.01 -4.03 -18.69
C GLY A 110 -28.48 -3.92 -18.48
N PRO A 111 -28.00 -3.38 -17.35
CA PRO A 111 -26.57 -3.22 -17.10
C PRO A 111 -25.81 -4.55 -16.95
N LEU A 112 -26.51 -5.70 -16.80
CA LEU A 112 -25.89 -7.02 -16.71
C LEU A 112 -25.88 -7.78 -18.04
N SER A 113 -26.30 -7.17 -19.15
CA SER A 113 -26.37 -7.87 -20.44
C SER A 113 -25.03 -8.41 -20.93
N PHE A 114 -23.92 -7.78 -20.52
CA PHE A 114 -22.56 -8.23 -20.84
C PHE A 114 -22.23 -9.61 -20.25
N LEU A 115 -22.87 -10.00 -19.13
CA LEU A 115 -22.67 -11.31 -18.49
C LEU A 115 -23.06 -12.48 -19.39
N ASN A 116 -23.92 -12.27 -20.40
CA ASN A 116 -24.29 -13.31 -21.36
C ASN A 116 -23.11 -13.76 -22.25
N GLY A 117 -22.10 -12.91 -22.44
CA GLY A 117 -20.91 -13.19 -23.23
C GLY A 117 -19.61 -13.08 -22.43
N TYR A 118 -19.70 -12.85 -21.12
CA TYR A 118 -18.55 -12.65 -20.25
C TYR A 118 -17.66 -13.90 -20.19
N GLN A 119 -16.35 -13.68 -20.25
CA GLN A 119 -15.33 -14.70 -20.07
C GLN A 119 -14.35 -14.23 -19.02
N TYR A 120 -14.12 -15.06 -18.01
CA TYR A 120 -13.10 -14.80 -17.01
C TYR A 120 -11.72 -15.08 -17.61
N ILE A 121 -10.86 -14.06 -17.63
CA ILE A 121 -9.56 -14.08 -18.31
C ILE A 121 -8.36 -14.14 -17.35
N MET A 122 -8.62 -14.32 -16.06
CA MET A 122 -7.62 -14.24 -14.99
C MET A 122 -7.35 -15.63 -14.40
N GLN A 123 -6.20 -15.78 -13.76
CA GLN A 123 -5.79 -16.98 -13.03
C GLN A 123 -5.18 -16.56 -11.69
N ASP A 124 -5.19 -17.43 -10.70
CA ASP A 124 -4.68 -17.22 -9.33
C ASP A 124 -3.14 -17.29 -9.22
N THR A 125 -2.43 -16.91 -10.27
CA THR A 125 -0.96 -17.07 -10.35
C THR A 125 -0.18 -16.07 -9.50
N GLY A 126 -0.82 -14.98 -9.05
CA GLY A 126 -0.15 -13.88 -8.36
C GLY A 126 0.97 -13.19 -9.18
N LEU A 127 1.08 -13.46 -10.49
CA LEU A 127 2.16 -12.91 -11.33
C LEU A 127 1.94 -11.43 -11.62
N LEU A 128 3.04 -10.67 -11.73
CA LEU A 128 3.02 -9.27 -12.11
C LEU A 128 2.44 -9.10 -13.53
N THR A 129 1.52 -8.15 -13.69
CA THR A 129 0.90 -7.82 -14.98
C THR A 129 1.79 -6.86 -15.79
N GLY A 130 1.45 -6.65 -17.06
CA GLY A 130 2.10 -5.63 -17.89
C GLY A 130 1.88 -4.20 -17.36
N ILE A 131 0.69 -3.90 -16.82
CA ILE A 131 0.41 -2.62 -16.17
C ILE A 131 1.28 -2.47 -14.90
N GLY A 132 1.46 -3.54 -14.14
CA GLY A 132 2.36 -3.59 -12.99
C GLY A 132 3.80 -3.22 -13.35
N ALA A 133 4.32 -3.80 -14.43
CA ALA A 133 5.65 -3.46 -14.92
C ALA A 133 5.77 -1.97 -15.34
N ILE A 134 4.72 -1.37 -15.91
CA ILE A 134 4.69 0.06 -16.27
C ILE A 134 4.76 0.93 -15.01
N THR A 135 3.95 0.63 -14.00
CA THR A 135 3.93 1.35 -12.71
C THR A 135 5.32 1.39 -12.09
N GLU A 136 6.03 0.26 -12.08
CA GLU A 136 7.36 0.15 -11.50
C GLU A 136 8.44 0.85 -12.32
N PHE A 137 8.38 0.75 -13.65
CA PHE A 137 9.27 1.51 -14.51
C PHE A 137 9.11 3.02 -14.27
N GLN A 138 7.87 3.50 -14.18
CA GLN A 138 7.58 4.90 -13.86
C GLN A 138 8.10 5.27 -12.46
N SER A 139 7.94 4.39 -11.46
CA SER A 139 8.46 4.57 -10.11
C SER A 139 9.98 4.80 -10.10
N GLY A 140 10.74 3.98 -10.84
CA GLY A 140 12.20 4.15 -10.98
C GLY A 140 12.60 5.48 -11.63
N VAL A 141 11.88 5.92 -12.67
CA VAL A 141 12.10 7.22 -13.31
C VAL A 141 11.77 8.38 -12.35
N SER A 142 10.66 8.28 -11.61
CA SER A 142 10.26 9.28 -10.62
C SER A 142 11.27 9.39 -9.48
N PHE A 143 11.80 8.25 -9.00
CA PHE A 143 12.84 8.24 -7.97
C PHE A 143 14.13 8.91 -8.44
N TRP A 144 14.55 8.65 -9.69
CA TRP A 144 15.67 9.38 -10.31
C TRP A 144 15.43 10.89 -10.31
N ASN A 145 14.25 11.32 -10.77
CA ASN A 145 13.94 12.74 -10.89
C ASN A 145 13.85 13.46 -9.54
N ARG A 146 13.26 12.81 -8.52
CA ARG A 146 13.08 13.40 -7.19
C ARG A 146 14.35 13.38 -6.34
N TYR A 147 15.10 12.27 -6.35
CA TYR A 147 16.25 12.07 -5.46
C TYR A 147 17.56 11.88 -6.21
N GLY A 148 17.55 11.06 -7.26
CA GLY A 148 18.78 10.72 -7.99
C GLY A 148 19.52 11.93 -8.54
N ARG A 149 18.79 12.96 -9.00
CA ARG A 149 19.40 14.19 -9.54
C ARG A 149 20.25 14.93 -8.51
N THR A 150 19.76 15.10 -7.29
CA THR A 150 20.48 15.79 -6.21
C THR A 150 21.55 14.88 -5.63
N LEU A 151 21.22 13.64 -5.27
CA LEU A 151 22.13 12.68 -4.64
C LEU A 151 23.37 12.36 -5.49
N PHE A 152 23.24 12.38 -6.82
CA PHE A 152 24.36 12.11 -7.73
C PHE A 152 24.91 13.35 -8.44
N ASN A 153 24.45 14.55 -8.07
CA ASN A 153 24.80 15.83 -8.69
C ASN A 153 24.67 15.77 -10.23
N ALA A 154 23.46 15.51 -10.71
CA ALA A 154 23.19 15.28 -12.12
C ALA A 154 23.57 16.50 -12.98
N SER A 155 24.23 16.21 -14.11
CA SER A 155 24.64 17.20 -15.09
C SER A 155 23.46 17.75 -15.91
N LEU A 156 23.71 18.83 -16.66
CA LEU A 156 22.74 19.42 -17.57
C LEU A 156 22.21 18.37 -18.55
N ALA A 157 20.88 18.29 -18.69
CA ALA A 157 20.19 17.35 -19.58
C ALA A 157 20.49 15.86 -19.30
N GLN A 158 21.01 15.51 -18.12
CA GLN A 158 21.17 14.11 -17.73
C GLN A 158 19.80 13.44 -17.55
N LEU A 159 19.56 12.40 -18.35
CA LEU A 159 18.27 11.73 -18.46
C LEU A 159 18.04 10.64 -17.40
N ALA A 160 19.11 9.99 -16.93
CA ALA A 160 19.05 8.89 -15.96
C ALA A 160 20.36 8.75 -15.18
N TYR A 161 20.44 7.75 -14.31
CA TYR A 161 21.66 7.41 -13.58
C TYR A 161 22.84 7.12 -14.53
N ASN A 162 23.99 7.72 -14.23
CA ASN A 162 25.25 7.45 -14.92
C ASN A 162 26.21 6.72 -13.98
N SER A 163 26.62 5.51 -14.35
CA SER A 163 27.54 4.68 -13.58
C SER A 163 28.99 5.16 -13.62
N THR A 164 29.28 6.25 -14.32
CA THR A 164 30.60 6.87 -14.38
C THR A 164 30.50 8.32 -13.87
N ILE A 165 31.45 8.75 -13.05
CA ILE A 165 31.59 10.17 -12.66
C ILE A 165 32.31 10.96 -13.77
N ASP A 166 32.20 12.29 -13.74
CA ASP A 166 32.68 13.18 -14.82
C ASP A 166 34.18 13.01 -15.17
N ASN A 167 35.00 12.55 -14.22
CA ASN A 167 36.42 12.28 -14.45
C ASN A 167 36.71 10.90 -15.09
N GLY A 168 35.67 10.14 -15.45
CA GLY A 168 35.78 8.82 -16.08
C GLY A 168 35.85 7.63 -15.12
N THR A 169 35.81 7.84 -13.80
CA THR A 169 35.84 6.74 -12.80
C THR A 169 34.48 6.09 -12.67
N ALA A 170 34.42 4.76 -12.55
CA ALA A 170 33.18 4.05 -12.27
C ALA A 170 32.69 4.33 -10.84
N ARG A 171 31.38 4.56 -10.69
CA ARG A 171 30.71 4.56 -9.39
C ARG A 171 30.65 3.13 -8.86
N PRO A 172 30.77 2.91 -7.54
CA PRO A 172 30.44 1.62 -6.95
C PRO A 172 29.02 1.20 -7.33
N PRO A 173 28.77 -0.10 -7.59
CA PRO A 173 27.42 -0.62 -7.75
C PRO A 173 26.56 -0.33 -6.52
N VAL A 174 25.31 0.07 -6.74
CA VAL A 174 24.34 0.24 -5.66
C VAL A 174 23.75 -1.13 -5.29
N VAL A 175 23.77 -1.50 -4.01
CA VAL A 175 23.10 -2.70 -3.53
C VAL A 175 21.61 -2.41 -3.37
N ILE A 176 20.78 -3.22 -4.02
CA ILE A 176 19.31 -3.23 -3.90
C ILE A 176 18.84 -4.60 -3.45
N ARG A 177 17.73 -4.67 -2.71
CA ARG A 177 17.24 -5.91 -2.10
C ARG A 177 15.83 -6.24 -2.54
N THR A 178 15.53 -7.52 -2.71
CA THR A 178 14.21 -8.01 -3.10
C THR A 178 14.01 -9.40 -2.50
N THR A 179 12.78 -9.90 -2.49
CA THR A 179 12.50 -11.29 -2.09
C THR A 179 12.64 -12.25 -3.27
N SER A 180 12.64 -13.57 -3.02
CA SER A 180 12.72 -14.56 -4.09
C SER A 180 11.42 -14.74 -4.89
N GLN A 181 10.31 -14.13 -4.48
CA GLN A 181 9.04 -14.33 -5.14
C GLN A 181 8.95 -13.59 -6.49
N SER A 182 8.36 -14.25 -7.49
CA SER A 182 8.37 -13.81 -8.89
C SER A 182 7.86 -12.38 -9.10
N ARG A 183 6.72 -12.00 -8.50
CA ARG A 183 6.16 -10.65 -8.67
C ARG A 183 7.04 -9.55 -8.06
N ILE A 184 7.76 -9.85 -6.98
CA ILE A 184 8.65 -8.92 -6.28
C ILE A 184 9.94 -8.73 -7.07
N GLN A 185 10.55 -9.81 -7.56
CA GLN A 185 11.73 -9.72 -8.42
C GLN A 185 11.44 -9.00 -9.74
N ASN A 186 10.30 -9.27 -10.38
CA ASN A 186 9.93 -8.58 -11.61
C ASN A 186 9.61 -7.10 -11.38
N THR A 187 9.04 -6.75 -10.21
CA THR A 187 8.87 -5.37 -9.76
C THR A 187 10.23 -4.66 -9.67
N GLN A 188 11.17 -5.25 -8.94
CA GLN A 188 12.53 -4.74 -8.82
C GLN A 188 13.19 -4.55 -10.19
N ILE A 189 13.09 -5.53 -11.09
CA ILE A 189 13.67 -5.46 -12.44
C ILE A 189 13.09 -4.28 -13.22
N SER A 190 11.76 -4.12 -13.22
CA SER A 190 11.08 -3.01 -13.90
C SER A 190 11.48 -1.65 -13.33
N TRP A 191 11.54 -1.53 -12.00
CA TRP A 191 12.02 -0.31 -11.33
C TRP A 191 13.47 0.01 -11.70
N SER A 192 14.35 -0.98 -11.68
CA SER A 192 15.76 -0.81 -12.05
C SER A 192 15.93 -0.43 -13.52
N LEU A 193 15.06 -0.91 -14.42
CA LEU A 193 15.04 -0.44 -15.80
C LEU A 193 14.59 1.02 -15.90
N GLY A 194 13.69 1.49 -15.04
CA GLY A 194 13.31 2.91 -14.95
C GLY A 194 14.46 3.79 -14.46
N PHE A 195 15.16 3.36 -13.41
CA PHE A 195 16.21 4.14 -12.75
C PHE A 195 17.58 4.07 -13.46
N PHE A 196 18.04 2.86 -13.81
CA PHE A 196 19.36 2.58 -14.40
C PHE A 196 19.31 2.34 -15.92
N GLY A 197 18.13 2.17 -16.49
CA GLY A 197 17.98 1.63 -17.83
C GLY A 197 18.59 2.47 -18.96
N PRO A 198 18.75 1.87 -20.14
CA PRO A 198 19.59 2.40 -21.22
C PRO A 198 18.92 3.53 -22.03
N SER A 199 17.83 4.13 -21.54
CA SER A 199 17.02 5.12 -22.28
C SER A 199 17.83 6.32 -22.79
N PHE A 200 19.01 6.56 -22.20
CA PHE A 200 19.92 7.65 -22.52
C PHE A 200 21.11 7.25 -23.41
N ARG A 201 21.28 5.96 -23.75
CA ARG A 201 22.43 5.51 -24.56
C ARG A 201 22.28 6.00 -26.01
N THR A 202 23.33 6.64 -26.53
CA THR A 202 23.39 7.10 -27.92
C THR A 202 23.44 5.95 -28.93
N ILE A 203 23.87 4.77 -28.49
CA ILE A 203 23.86 3.53 -29.26
C ILE A 203 22.95 2.55 -28.51
N ALA A 204 21.86 2.14 -29.16
CA ALA A 204 20.97 1.13 -28.63
C ALA A 204 21.74 -0.16 -28.34
N SER A 205 21.57 -0.71 -27.13
CA SER A 205 22.17 -2.00 -26.77
C SER A 205 21.24 -3.12 -27.26
N PRO A 206 21.66 -3.94 -28.24
CA PRO A 206 20.76 -4.94 -28.83
C PRO A 206 20.46 -6.12 -27.91
N THR A 207 21.25 -6.32 -26.84
CA THR A 207 21.17 -7.51 -25.96
C THR A 207 20.92 -7.18 -24.49
N LEU A 208 20.77 -5.89 -24.14
CA LEU A 208 20.83 -5.41 -22.75
C LEU A 208 22.08 -5.92 -21.99
N ALA A 209 23.15 -6.32 -22.68
CA ALA A 209 24.34 -6.86 -22.00
C ALA A 209 24.89 -5.85 -20.97
N ASN A 210 25.20 -6.36 -19.78
CA ASN A 210 25.72 -5.62 -18.63
C ASN A 210 24.78 -4.50 -18.11
N TRP A 211 23.47 -4.56 -18.36
CA TRP A 211 22.51 -3.57 -17.83
C TRP A 211 22.47 -3.55 -16.30
N THR A 212 22.86 -4.64 -15.65
CA THR A 212 22.95 -4.76 -14.20
C THR A 212 24.27 -4.24 -13.62
N ALA A 213 25.28 -3.89 -14.44
CA ALA A 213 26.56 -3.40 -13.91
C ALA A 213 26.48 -2.23 -12.92
N PRO A 214 25.48 -1.32 -12.99
CA PRO A 214 25.30 -0.25 -12.01
C PRO A 214 24.83 -0.67 -10.61
N PHE A 215 24.36 -1.91 -10.42
CA PHE A 215 23.78 -2.35 -9.16
C PHE A 215 24.05 -3.83 -8.86
N GLU A 216 24.08 -4.16 -7.58
CA GLU A 216 24.12 -5.54 -7.11
C GLU A 216 22.77 -5.87 -6.47
N ARG A 217 22.24 -7.06 -6.75
CA ARG A 217 20.94 -7.48 -6.22
C ARG A 217 21.13 -8.56 -5.16
N VAL A 218 20.60 -8.29 -3.97
CA VAL A 218 20.43 -9.30 -2.92
C VAL A 218 19.02 -9.84 -3.01
N VAL A 219 18.90 -11.15 -3.23
CA VAL A 219 17.62 -11.86 -3.20
C VAL A 219 17.52 -12.57 -1.86
N ILE A 220 16.57 -12.15 -1.03
CA ILE A 220 16.28 -12.79 0.26
C ILE A 220 15.22 -13.87 0.01
N PRO A 221 15.43 -15.14 0.39
CA PRO A 221 14.44 -16.20 0.20
C PRO A 221 13.10 -15.88 0.85
N GLU A 222 12.02 -16.29 0.19
CA GLU A 222 10.61 -16.19 0.61
C GLU A 222 9.88 -17.48 0.24
N GLY A 223 9.02 -17.96 1.13
CA GLY A 223 8.16 -19.14 0.97
C GLY A 223 8.53 -20.32 1.90
N GLY A 224 9.17 -20.04 3.03
CA GLY A 224 9.63 -21.05 3.98
C GLY A 224 9.57 -20.57 5.43
N THR A 225 10.68 -20.72 6.15
CA THR A 225 10.81 -20.28 7.56
C THR A 225 12.02 -19.38 7.75
N GLU A 226 12.47 -18.75 6.67
CA GLU A 226 13.69 -17.95 6.62
C GLU A 226 13.49 -16.59 7.29
N ASN A 227 14.56 -16.06 7.86
CA ASN A 227 14.60 -14.68 8.30
C ASN A 227 14.63 -13.75 7.08
N ASN A 228 13.50 -13.08 6.84
CA ASN A 228 13.34 -12.13 5.76
C ASN A 228 12.58 -10.88 6.24
N THR A 229 13.29 -9.75 6.36
CA THR A 229 12.70 -8.46 6.76
C THR A 229 11.76 -7.85 5.71
N LEU A 230 11.81 -8.35 4.47
CA LEU A 230 10.95 -7.92 3.35
C LEU A 230 9.76 -8.85 3.12
N ALA A 231 9.63 -9.94 3.89
CA ALA A 231 8.52 -10.88 3.91
C ALA A 231 8.48 -11.59 5.29
N SER A 232 8.22 -10.82 6.34
CA SER A 232 8.42 -11.26 7.73
C SER A 232 7.47 -12.34 8.20
N TYR A 233 6.34 -12.52 7.52
CA TYR A 233 5.39 -13.62 7.78
C TYR A 233 6.07 -14.99 7.77
N ASP A 234 7.12 -15.17 6.96
CA ASP A 234 7.91 -16.42 6.93
C ASP A 234 8.63 -16.71 8.26
N SER A 235 9.06 -15.66 8.95
CA SER A 235 9.78 -15.76 10.22
C SER A 235 8.89 -15.64 11.45
N CYS A 236 7.59 -15.34 11.29
CA CYS A 236 6.63 -15.16 12.37
C CYS A 236 5.56 -16.26 12.36
N PHE A 237 5.81 -17.39 13.03
CA PHE A 237 5.01 -18.60 12.80
C PHE A 237 3.53 -18.51 13.21
N ASN A 238 3.22 -17.69 14.21
CA ASN A 238 1.84 -17.44 14.60
C ASN A 238 1.03 -16.70 13.53
N ASP A 239 1.68 -16.05 12.57
CA ASP A 239 1.01 -15.48 11.40
C ASP A 239 0.40 -16.56 10.49
N TYR A 240 1.00 -17.75 10.42
CA TYR A 240 0.43 -18.89 9.70
C TYR A 240 -0.77 -19.56 10.42
N SER A 241 -1.15 -19.05 11.58
CA SER A 241 -2.31 -19.55 12.33
C SER A 241 -3.56 -18.74 11.99
N ALA A 242 -4.70 -19.04 12.62
CA ALA A 242 -5.91 -18.23 12.48
C ALA A 242 -5.73 -16.75 12.91
N LEU A 243 -4.62 -16.42 13.58
CA LEU A 243 -4.28 -15.05 13.97
C LEU A 243 -3.89 -14.17 12.78
N GLY A 244 -3.28 -14.72 11.72
CA GLY A 244 -2.88 -13.94 10.54
C GLY A 244 -4.00 -13.73 9.51
N TYR A 245 -5.22 -14.21 9.81
CA TYR A 245 -6.40 -14.11 8.93
C TYR A 245 -7.61 -13.54 9.69
N MET A 246 -7.36 -12.72 10.71
CA MET A 246 -8.42 -12.14 11.54
C MET A 246 -9.26 -11.14 10.76
N GLY A 247 -8.60 -10.34 9.92
CA GLY A 247 -9.20 -9.37 9.03
C GLY A 247 -10.03 -10.02 7.92
N ASP A 248 -9.57 -11.15 7.35
CA ASP A 248 -10.33 -11.94 6.36
C ASP A 248 -11.75 -12.27 6.85
N ASP A 249 -11.86 -12.74 8.10
CA ASP A 249 -13.13 -13.13 8.71
C ASP A 249 -14.08 -11.93 8.89
N ASP A 250 -13.52 -10.74 9.15
CA ASP A 250 -14.28 -9.51 9.35
C ASP A 250 -14.98 -9.04 8.06
N ILE A 251 -14.37 -9.27 6.88
CA ILE A 251 -14.94 -8.95 5.56
C ILE A 251 -16.35 -9.53 5.43
N PHE A 252 -16.49 -10.84 5.69
CA PHE A 252 -17.72 -11.59 5.44
C PHE A 252 -18.87 -11.17 6.37
N THR A 253 -18.55 -10.61 7.55
CA THR A 253 -19.57 -10.06 8.46
C THR A 253 -20.08 -8.69 8.01
N TYR A 254 -19.29 -7.97 7.21
CA TYR A 254 -19.60 -6.63 6.73
C TYR A 254 -20.33 -6.62 5.38
N LEU A 255 -20.08 -7.61 4.49
CA LEU A 255 -20.72 -7.68 3.16
C LEU A 255 -22.25 -7.47 3.18
N PRO A 256 -23.04 -8.13 4.06
CA PRO A 256 -24.50 -7.97 4.06
C PRO A 256 -24.96 -6.54 4.39
N LYS A 257 -24.13 -5.75 5.08
CA LYS A 257 -24.44 -4.38 5.52
C LYS A 257 -24.44 -3.42 4.33
N TYR A 258 -23.43 -3.50 3.45
CA TYR A 258 -23.27 -2.55 2.37
C TYR A 258 -23.79 -3.07 1.00
N LEU A 259 -23.69 -4.38 0.74
CA LEU A 259 -24.11 -4.96 -0.55
C LEU A 259 -25.61 -5.27 -0.63
N GLY A 260 -26.36 -5.15 0.46
CA GLY A 260 -27.80 -5.40 0.51
C GLY A 260 -28.61 -4.75 -0.61
N ALA A 261 -28.31 -3.49 -0.91
CA ALA A 261 -28.97 -2.73 -1.97
C ALA A 261 -28.45 -3.12 -3.37
N ALA A 262 -27.14 -3.29 -3.53
CA ALA A 262 -26.49 -3.69 -4.78
C ALA A 262 -26.99 -5.06 -5.26
N THR A 263 -26.94 -6.09 -4.41
CA THR A 263 -27.38 -7.45 -4.76
C THR A 263 -28.84 -7.46 -5.20
N LYS A 264 -29.72 -6.75 -4.49
CA LYS A 264 -31.15 -6.61 -4.87
C LYS A 264 -31.31 -5.87 -6.19
N ARG A 265 -30.46 -4.88 -6.49
CA ARG A 265 -30.46 -4.16 -7.77
C ARG A 265 -30.03 -5.08 -8.92
N MET A 266 -28.94 -5.83 -8.76
CA MET A 266 -28.44 -6.79 -9.76
C MET A 266 -29.45 -7.91 -10.04
N GLN A 267 -30.10 -8.43 -9.00
CA GLN A 267 -31.08 -9.51 -9.13
C GLN A 267 -32.25 -9.17 -10.06
N LYS A 268 -32.62 -7.88 -10.22
CA LYS A 268 -33.69 -7.44 -11.14
C LYS A 268 -33.36 -7.70 -12.61
N TYR A 269 -32.08 -7.84 -12.92
CA TYR A 269 -31.57 -8.02 -14.28
C TYR A 269 -31.10 -9.45 -14.57
N ALA A 270 -31.14 -10.32 -13.56
CA ALA A 270 -30.83 -11.75 -13.70
C ALA A 270 -32.03 -12.53 -14.25
N PRO A 271 -31.81 -13.53 -15.11
CA PRO A 271 -32.86 -14.42 -15.55
C PRO A 271 -33.32 -15.37 -14.45
N SER A 272 -34.51 -15.95 -14.65
CA SER A 272 -35.02 -17.00 -13.76
C SER A 272 -34.01 -18.16 -13.67
N GLY A 273 -33.79 -18.66 -12.46
CA GLY A 273 -32.82 -19.72 -12.17
C GLY A 273 -31.41 -19.22 -11.84
N PHE A 274 -31.11 -17.93 -11.99
CA PHE A 274 -29.87 -17.33 -11.50
C PHE A 274 -30.14 -16.43 -10.29
N SER A 275 -29.51 -16.73 -9.15
CA SER A 275 -29.64 -15.94 -7.92
C SER A 275 -28.28 -15.45 -7.46
N PHE A 276 -28.16 -14.13 -7.26
CA PHE A 276 -26.98 -13.52 -6.65
C PHE A 276 -27.06 -13.62 -5.12
N ASN A 277 -25.92 -13.87 -4.49
CA ASN A 277 -25.67 -13.64 -3.07
C ASN A 277 -24.69 -12.47 -2.88
N TYR A 278 -24.33 -12.16 -1.63
CA TYR A 278 -23.41 -11.07 -1.34
C TYR A 278 -22.00 -11.33 -1.86
N ASN A 279 -21.50 -12.56 -1.76
CA ASN A 279 -20.18 -12.94 -2.26
C ASN A 279 -20.08 -12.77 -3.78
N ASP A 280 -21.12 -13.10 -4.55
CA ASP A 280 -21.16 -12.85 -6.00
C ASP A 280 -21.05 -11.35 -6.30
N THR A 281 -21.71 -10.52 -5.48
CA THR A 281 -21.73 -9.06 -5.69
C THR A 281 -20.41 -8.42 -5.27
N TYR A 282 -19.76 -8.96 -4.23
CA TYR A 282 -18.40 -8.61 -3.83
C TYR A 282 -17.39 -9.00 -4.92
N ALA A 283 -17.51 -10.21 -5.48
CA ALA A 283 -16.69 -10.67 -6.60
C ALA A 283 -16.78 -9.73 -7.80
N MET A 284 -17.95 -9.16 -8.11
CA MET A 284 -18.05 -8.16 -9.17
C MET A 284 -17.19 -6.91 -8.90
N GLN A 285 -17.08 -6.45 -7.65
CA GLN A 285 -16.22 -5.32 -7.29
C GLN A 285 -14.73 -5.69 -7.41
N SER A 286 -14.34 -6.87 -6.90
CA SER A 286 -12.98 -7.39 -7.01
C SER A 286 -12.55 -7.61 -8.47
N ILE A 287 -13.40 -8.26 -9.28
CA ILE A 287 -13.15 -8.48 -10.71
C ILE A 287 -12.98 -7.16 -11.44
N CYS A 288 -13.78 -6.13 -11.13
CA CYS A 288 -13.57 -4.80 -11.69
C CYS A 288 -12.15 -4.29 -11.44
N ALA A 289 -11.68 -4.33 -10.18
CA ALA A 289 -10.35 -3.86 -9.82
C ALA A 289 -9.26 -4.68 -10.53
N TYR A 290 -9.39 -6.01 -10.54
CA TYR A 290 -8.40 -6.90 -11.15
C TYR A 290 -8.35 -6.81 -12.68
N GLU A 291 -9.48 -6.79 -13.36
CA GLU A 291 -9.53 -6.61 -14.81
C GLU A 291 -8.95 -5.25 -15.21
N TYR A 292 -9.24 -4.19 -14.46
CA TYR A 292 -8.66 -2.89 -14.73
C TYR A 292 -7.14 -2.88 -14.54
N ASN A 293 -6.64 -3.53 -13.48
CA ASN A 293 -5.21 -3.66 -13.22
C ASN A 293 -4.49 -4.65 -14.16
N TYR A 294 -5.21 -5.49 -14.92
CA TYR A 294 -4.64 -6.40 -15.92
C TYR A 294 -4.74 -5.85 -17.35
N ILE A 295 -5.94 -5.46 -17.79
CA ILE A 295 -6.25 -5.07 -19.18
C ILE A 295 -6.77 -3.63 -19.33
N GLY A 296 -6.90 -2.87 -18.23
CA GLY A 296 -7.25 -1.44 -18.27
C GLY A 296 -8.74 -1.13 -18.48
N MET A 297 -9.62 -2.12 -18.39
CA MET A 297 -11.06 -1.96 -18.54
C MET A 297 -11.85 -3.08 -17.87
N SER A 298 -13.06 -2.78 -17.39
CA SER A 298 -14.02 -3.76 -16.89
C SER A 298 -15.44 -3.20 -16.91
N ASP A 299 -16.41 -3.98 -17.41
CA ASP A 299 -17.83 -3.61 -17.39
C ASP A 299 -18.43 -3.67 -15.97
N PHE A 300 -17.81 -4.42 -15.05
CA PHE A 300 -18.29 -4.52 -13.67
C PHE A 300 -18.16 -3.21 -12.89
N CYS A 301 -17.21 -2.35 -13.26
CA CYS A 301 -16.90 -1.15 -12.48
C CYS A 301 -18.07 -0.17 -12.36
N PHE A 302 -18.95 -0.14 -13.35
CA PHE A 302 -20.01 0.85 -13.46
C PHE A 302 -21.34 0.42 -12.84
N LEU A 303 -21.31 -0.67 -12.05
CA LEU A 303 -22.49 -1.29 -11.46
C LEU A 303 -22.84 -0.73 -10.06
N PHE A 304 -21.95 0.03 -9.43
CA PHE A 304 -22.03 0.38 -8.01
C PHE A 304 -22.14 1.89 -7.75
N THR A 305 -22.70 2.26 -6.61
CA THR A 305 -22.72 3.66 -6.12
C THR A 305 -21.39 4.03 -5.45
N ALA A 306 -21.18 5.33 -5.18
CA ALA A 306 -20.01 5.79 -4.44
C ALA A 306 -19.95 5.19 -3.02
N ASP A 307 -21.09 5.11 -2.31
CA ASP A 307 -21.14 4.48 -0.99
C ASP A 307 -20.82 2.98 -1.06
N GLU A 308 -21.29 2.28 -2.09
CA GLU A 308 -20.99 0.85 -2.26
C GLU A 308 -19.50 0.59 -2.56
N TRP A 309 -18.84 1.50 -3.28
CA TRP A 309 -17.38 1.49 -3.44
C TRP A 309 -16.64 1.84 -2.15
N ALA A 310 -17.12 2.83 -1.38
CA ALA A 310 -16.57 3.11 -0.06
C ALA A 310 -16.72 1.91 0.89
N GLY A 311 -17.81 1.15 0.76
CA GLY A 311 -18.00 -0.11 1.47
C GLY A 311 -16.96 -1.17 1.12
N PHE A 312 -16.60 -1.29 -0.16
CA PHE A 312 -15.52 -2.17 -0.64
C PHE A 312 -14.13 -1.71 -0.17
N GLU A 313 -13.85 -0.41 -0.19
CA GLU A 313 -12.64 0.12 0.45
C GLU A 313 -12.57 -0.28 1.93
N ASN A 314 -13.66 -0.09 2.68
CA ASN A 314 -13.67 -0.38 4.11
C ASN A 314 -13.51 -1.88 4.42
N THR A 315 -13.94 -2.81 3.57
CA THR A 315 -13.66 -4.24 3.79
C THR A 315 -12.17 -4.52 3.74
N LEU A 316 -11.46 -3.88 2.82
CA LEU A 316 -10.01 -4.04 2.64
C LEU A 316 -9.23 -3.27 3.72
N ASP A 317 -9.73 -2.11 4.16
CA ASP A 317 -9.21 -1.42 5.34
C ASP A 317 -9.26 -2.33 6.58
N MET A 318 -10.39 -3.02 6.78
CA MET A 318 -10.60 -3.94 7.90
C MET A 318 -9.63 -5.12 7.84
N GLU A 319 -9.54 -5.80 6.69
CA GLU A 319 -8.57 -6.87 6.41
C GLU A 319 -7.17 -6.45 6.90
N TYR A 320 -6.60 -5.40 6.31
CA TYR A 320 -5.22 -5.01 6.59
C TYR A 320 -4.99 -4.46 7.99
N TYR A 321 -5.96 -3.77 8.58
CA TYR A 321 -5.81 -3.26 9.93
C TYR A 321 -5.72 -4.40 10.96
N TYR A 322 -6.58 -5.42 10.79
CA TYR A 322 -6.68 -6.55 11.72
C TYR A 322 -5.75 -7.71 11.40
N ASP A 323 -5.10 -7.73 10.23
CA ASP A 323 -4.05 -8.71 9.89
C ASP A 323 -2.64 -8.18 10.13
N TYR A 324 -2.37 -6.91 9.83
CA TYR A 324 -0.99 -6.40 9.77
C TYR A 324 -0.71 -5.14 10.58
N SER A 325 -1.73 -4.53 11.20
CA SER A 325 -1.58 -3.29 11.96
C SER A 325 -1.87 -3.45 13.45
N TYR A 326 -2.29 -2.36 14.11
CA TYR A 326 -2.56 -2.32 15.55
C TYR A 326 -3.65 -3.31 15.98
N GLY A 327 -4.56 -3.67 15.07
CA GLY A 327 -5.59 -4.66 15.29
C GLY A 327 -5.09 -6.11 15.35
N ASN A 328 -3.83 -6.38 15.00
CA ASN A 328 -3.27 -7.73 15.03
C ASN A 328 -2.23 -7.92 16.14
N PRO A 329 -2.23 -9.04 16.88
CA PRO A 329 -1.17 -9.37 17.85
C PRO A 329 0.25 -9.48 17.30
N THR A 330 0.43 -9.72 16.01
CA THR A 330 1.74 -9.88 15.36
C THR A 330 2.14 -8.64 14.55
N GLY A 331 1.26 -7.64 14.38
CA GLY A 331 1.48 -6.53 13.44
C GLY A 331 2.78 -5.76 13.64
N ARG A 332 3.20 -5.49 14.88
CA ARG A 332 4.53 -4.90 15.17
C ARG A 332 5.67 -5.86 14.91
N ALA A 333 5.49 -7.14 15.24
CA ALA A 333 6.52 -8.15 15.11
C ALA A 333 6.87 -8.40 13.63
N GLN A 334 5.91 -8.24 12.73
CA GLN A 334 6.16 -8.31 11.29
C GLN A 334 7.06 -7.15 10.80
N GLY A 335 6.81 -5.92 11.27
CA GLY A 335 7.57 -4.74 10.83
C GLY A 335 8.92 -4.53 11.51
N ILE A 336 9.15 -5.14 12.68
CA ILE A 336 10.29 -4.77 13.53
C ILE A 336 11.66 -5.05 12.89
N GLY A 337 11.79 -6.12 12.10
CA GLY A 337 13.07 -6.46 11.48
C GLY A 337 13.51 -5.42 10.44
N TYR A 338 12.60 -4.96 9.58
CA TYR A 338 12.91 -3.87 8.65
C TYR A 338 13.19 -2.56 9.39
N LEU A 339 12.47 -2.27 10.48
CA LEU A 339 12.74 -1.09 11.29
C LEU A 339 14.15 -1.13 11.91
N GLN A 340 14.59 -2.29 12.41
CA GLN A 340 15.96 -2.47 12.90
C GLN A 340 16.99 -2.22 11.80
N GLU A 341 16.78 -2.72 10.58
CA GLU A 341 17.65 -2.45 9.43
C GLU A 341 17.66 -0.97 9.03
N LEU A 342 16.51 -0.30 9.06
CA LEU A 342 16.42 1.13 8.80
C LEU A 342 17.27 1.91 9.82
N ILE A 343 17.10 1.62 11.12
CA ILE A 343 17.89 2.24 12.19
C ILE A 343 19.38 1.95 12.02
N ALA A 344 19.75 0.71 11.69
CA ALA A 344 21.13 0.33 11.42
C ALA A 344 21.77 1.15 10.28
N ARG A 345 21.03 1.41 9.19
CA ARG A 345 21.46 2.29 8.10
C ARG A 345 21.62 3.75 8.54
N LEU A 346 20.69 4.26 9.37
CA LEU A 346 20.73 5.63 9.88
C LEU A 346 21.89 5.85 10.88
N GLU A 347 22.21 4.84 11.69
CA GLU A 347 23.31 4.86 12.66
C GLU A 347 24.66 4.43 12.05
N HIS A 348 24.66 3.96 10.81
CA HIS A 348 25.83 3.39 10.13
C HIS A 348 26.48 2.24 10.91
N VAL A 349 25.66 1.32 11.45
CA VAL A 349 26.12 0.12 12.18
C VAL A 349 25.58 -1.17 11.55
N TYR A 350 26.38 -2.23 11.58
CA TYR A 350 25.95 -3.54 11.10
C TYR A 350 25.14 -4.28 12.17
N ILE A 351 24.17 -5.10 11.76
CA ILE A 351 23.39 -5.93 12.68
C ILE A 351 24.06 -7.30 12.82
N THR A 352 24.55 -7.63 14.02
CA THR A 352 25.38 -8.82 14.25
C THR A 352 24.61 -10.02 14.80
N SER A 353 23.29 -9.92 14.98
CA SER A 353 22.45 -11.00 15.52
C SER A 353 21.05 -10.98 14.93
N SER A 354 20.48 -12.16 14.74
CA SER A 354 19.10 -12.37 14.30
C SER A 354 18.19 -12.59 15.52
N ASN A 355 17.57 -11.51 16.02
CA ASN A 355 16.61 -11.55 17.13
C ASN A 355 15.15 -11.27 16.69
N SER A 356 14.95 -11.12 15.39
CA SER A 356 13.69 -10.85 14.69
C SER A 356 13.74 -11.49 13.29
N SER A 357 12.95 -10.99 12.34
CA SER A 357 13.04 -11.34 10.91
C SER A 357 14.37 -10.94 10.24
N VAL A 358 15.25 -10.21 10.95
CA VAL A 358 16.63 -9.88 10.53
C VAL A 358 17.46 -11.13 10.24
N ASN A 359 18.25 -11.10 9.16
CA ASN A 359 19.24 -12.11 8.85
C ASN A 359 20.65 -11.54 8.99
N SER A 360 21.30 -11.77 10.13
CA SER A 360 22.61 -11.17 10.42
C SER A 360 23.74 -11.65 9.51
N THR A 361 23.57 -12.73 8.74
CA THR A 361 24.57 -13.11 7.72
C THR A 361 24.54 -12.15 6.53
N ILE A 362 23.36 -11.64 6.19
CA ILE A 362 23.14 -10.62 5.17
C ILE A 362 23.50 -9.24 5.74
N ASP A 363 23.06 -8.95 6.96
CA ASP A 363 23.11 -7.60 7.53
C ASP A 363 24.42 -7.27 8.26
N ASN A 364 25.30 -8.25 8.48
CA ASN A 364 26.67 -8.07 8.96
C ASN A 364 27.71 -8.15 7.84
N ASN A 365 27.36 -7.68 6.64
CA ASN A 365 28.22 -7.79 5.48
C ASN A 365 28.05 -6.60 4.52
N ALA A 366 29.13 -5.86 4.31
CA ALA A 366 29.16 -4.68 3.44
C ALA A 366 28.73 -4.95 1.99
N ALA A 367 28.90 -6.19 1.49
CA ALA A 367 28.54 -6.56 0.13
C ALA A 367 27.01 -6.73 -0.07
N THR A 368 26.27 -7.01 1.01
CA THR A 368 24.84 -7.31 0.97
C THR A 368 23.99 -6.31 1.77
N PHE A 369 24.60 -5.58 2.70
CA PHE A 369 23.97 -4.54 3.51
C PHE A 369 24.92 -3.35 3.72
N PRO A 370 25.27 -2.60 2.67
CA PRO A 370 26.17 -1.45 2.80
C PRO A 370 25.55 -0.31 3.62
N LEU A 371 26.33 0.40 4.43
CA LEU A 371 25.82 1.40 5.36
C LEU A 371 25.97 2.86 4.90
N GLY A 372 26.55 3.14 3.73
CA GLY A 372 26.83 4.51 3.28
C GLY A 372 26.37 4.80 1.86
N GLN A 373 25.26 4.23 1.41
CA GLN A 373 24.78 4.46 0.05
C GLN A 373 24.01 5.79 -0.05
N PRO A 374 24.09 6.50 -1.19
CA PRO A 374 23.24 7.67 -1.44
C PRO A 374 21.74 7.31 -1.39
N PHE A 375 21.40 6.08 -1.79
CA PHE A 375 20.05 5.56 -1.60
C PHE A 375 20.03 4.06 -1.33
N TYR A 376 18.90 3.62 -0.80
CA TYR A 376 18.54 2.22 -0.60
C TYR A 376 17.22 1.93 -1.30
N ALA A 377 17.11 0.77 -1.95
CA ALA A 377 15.87 0.31 -2.55
C ALA A 377 15.61 -1.14 -2.16
N ASP A 378 14.51 -1.36 -1.43
CA ASP A 378 14.05 -2.64 -0.95
C ASP A 378 12.66 -2.93 -1.52
N PHE A 379 12.48 -4.08 -2.16
CA PHE A 379 11.23 -4.49 -2.79
C PHE A 379 10.56 -5.60 -1.97
N SER A 380 9.31 -5.38 -1.60
CA SER A 380 8.56 -6.11 -0.58
C SER A 380 7.07 -6.18 -0.95
N HIS A 381 6.23 -6.44 0.04
CA HIS A 381 4.78 -6.57 -0.03
C HIS A 381 4.10 -5.38 0.70
N ASP A 382 2.79 -5.34 0.62
CA ASP A 382 1.90 -4.31 1.17
C ASP A 382 1.85 -4.38 2.70
N ASP A 383 1.55 -5.57 3.21
CA ASP A 383 1.53 -5.94 4.62
C ASP A 383 2.78 -5.48 5.40
N ILE A 384 3.98 -5.61 4.81
CA ILE A 384 5.23 -5.19 5.44
C ILE A 384 5.30 -3.68 5.63
N ILE A 385 4.79 -2.88 4.69
CA ILE A 385 4.76 -1.42 4.84
C ILE A 385 3.85 -1.03 6.01
N ILE A 386 2.66 -1.63 6.11
CA ILE A 386 1.72 -1.40 7.23
C ILE A 386 2.34 -1.83 8.55
N SER A 387 2.97 -3.00 8.57
CA SER A 387 3.63 -3.55 9.75
C SER A 387 4.79 -2.67 10.22
N VAL A 388 5.58 -2.11 9.30
CA VAL A 388 6.67 -1.16 9.60
C VAL A 388 6.14 0.13 10.22
N LEU A 389 5.07 0.71 9.67
CA LEU A 389 4.41 1.89 10.25
C LEU A 389 3.89 1.60 11.67
N THR A 390 3.37 0.40 11.89
CA THR A 390 2.88 -0.07 13.18
C THR A 390 4.03 -0.29 14.17
N ALA A 391 5.13 -0.92 13.75
CA ALA A 391 6.35 -1.14 14.55
C ALA A 391 6.97 0.19 15.00
N MET A 392 6.95 1.21 14.14
CA MET A 392 7.39 2.58 14.47
C MET A 392 6.47 3.32 15.45
N SER A 393 5.33 2.74 15.83
CA SER A 393 4.31 3.39 16.66
C SER A 393 3.81 4.70 16.07
N MET A 394 3.60 4.76 14.75
CA MET A 394 2.97 5.90 14.09
C MET A 394 1.48 5.97 14.46
N ASP A 395 1.14 6.67 15.55
CA ASP A 395 -0.21 6.66 16.12
C ASP A 395 -1.25 7.37 15.23
N TYR A 396 -0.82 8.10 14.18
CA TYR A 396 -1.73 8.62 13.15
C TYR A 396 -2.61 7.52 12.53
N PHE A 397 -2.08 6.31 12.36
CA PHE A 397 -2.79 5.16 11.75
C PHE A 397 -3.42 4.22 12.78
N LYS A 398 -3.47 4.60 14.07
CA LYS A 398 -3.94 3.72 15.14
C LYS A 398 -5.47 3.59 15.22
N ASP A 399 -6.22 4.52 14.66
CA ASP A 399 -7.68 4.46 14.73
C ASP A 399 -8.22 3.35 13.81
N PRO A 400 -8.95 2.34 14.35
CA PRO A 400 -9.41 1.21 13.57
C PRO A 400 -10.51 1.60 12.57
N PRO A 401 -10.59 0.94 11.41
CA PRO A 401 -11.75 1.03 10.53
C PRO A 401 -13.00 0.47 11.23
N SER A 402 -14.18 0.95 10.85
CA SER A 402 -15.42 0.51 11.49
C SER A 402 -15.87 -0.85 10.96
N LEU A 403 -16.03 -1.82 11.86
CA LEU A 403 -16.64 -3.12 11.55
C LEU A 403 -18.16 -3.06 11.31
N SER A 404 -18.81 -1.91 11.51
CA SER A 404 -20.28 -1.83 11.52
C SER A 404 -20.92 -0.62 10.86
N GLN A 405 -20.20 0.49 10.72
CA GLN A 405 -20.73 1.72 10.15
C GLN A 405 -20.79 1.65 8.62
N TYR A 406 -21.95 1.92 8.02
CA TYR A 406 -22.11 2.09 6.57
C TYR A 406 -23.04 3.29 6.27
N PRO A 407 -22.66 4.24 5.39
CA PRO A 407 -21.34 4.39 4.75
C PRO A 407 -20.20 4.62 5.77
N PRO A 408 -18.96 4.18 5.45
CA PRO A 408 -17.83 4.34 6.35
C PRO A 408 -17.47 5.82 6.56
N ASN A 409 -16.75 6.12 7.64
CA ASN A 409 -16.27 7.48 7.90
C ASN A 409 -15.30 7.94 6.78
N PRO A 410 -15.60 9.02 6.05
CA PRO A 410 -14.71 9.51 5.00
C PRO A 410 -13.40 10.12 5.54
N ASN A 411 -13.35 10.49 6.83
CA ASN A 411 -12.19 11.11 7.47
C ASN A 411 -11.35 10.11 8.28
N ARG A 412 -11.52 8.80 8.07
CA ARG A 412 -10.69 7.78 8.75
C ARG A 412 -9.25 7.87 8.24
N HIS A 413 -8.28 7.66 9.14
CA HIS A 413 -6.87 7.72 8.77
C HIS A 413 -6.36 6.44 8.13
N PHE A 414 -6.94 5.29 8.51
CA PHE A 414 -6.65 4.02 7.88
C PHE A 414 -7.52 3.86 6.63
N ASN A 415 -6.94 4.17 5.48
CA ASN A 415 -7.54 4.06 4.15
C ASN A 415 -6.51 3.48 3.18
N LEU A 416 -6.65 2.20 2.88
CA LEU A 416 -5.63 1.36 2.29
C LEU A 416 -5.29 1.78 0.85
N ALA A 417 -6.25 2.33 0.10
CA ALA A 417 -6.00 2.92 -1.22
C ALA A 417 -4.97 4.06 -1.19
N ASN A 418 -4.80 4.73 -0.05
CA ASN A 418 -3.80 5.79 0.14
C ASN A 418 -2.55 5.30 0.89
N LEU A 419 -2.60 4.15 1.57
CA LEU A 419 -1.48 3.58 2.33
C LEU A 419 -0.66 2.60 1.48
N THR A 420 -1.29 1.53 0.99
CA THR A 420 -0.62 0.47 0.26
C THR A 420 -1.38 0.05 -1.00
N PRO A 421 -1.70 0.97 -1.95
CA PRO A 421 -2.15 0.59 -3.30
C PRO A 421 -1.06 -0.19 -4.05
N PHE A 422 -1.37 -0.76 -5.22
CA PHE A 422 -0.33 -1.44 -6.01
C PHE A 422 0.84 -0.49 -6.29
N GLY A 423 2.09 -0.92 -6.10
CA GLY A 423 3.29 -0.09 -6.32
C GLY A 423 3.54 0.94 -5.21
N ALA A 424 2.88 0.79 -4.06
CA ALA A 424 3.08 1.64 -2.90
C ALA A 424 4.54 1.71 -2.46
N ARG A 425 4.91 2.84 -1.88
CA ARG A 425 6.29 3.12 -1.46
C ARG A 425 6.33 4.01 -0.23
N LEU A 426 7.03 3.52 0.80
CA LEU A 426 7.45 4.27 1.97
C LEU A 426 8.87 4.75 1.74
N ILE A 427 9.05 6.07 1.67
CA ILE A 427 10.35 6.70 1.46
C ILE A 427 10.78 7.37 2.77
N THR A 428 12.00 7.05 3.21
CA THR A 428 12.67 7.73 4.32
C THR A 428 13.78 8.62 3.76
N GLU A 429 13.69 9.92 4.01
CA GLU A 429 14.65 10.95 3.62
C GLU A 429 15.54 11.29 4.83
N THR A 430 16.86 11.25 4.67
CA THR A 430 17.77 11.95 5.60
C THR A 430 18.08 13.33 5.03
N ILE A 431 18.04 14.35 5.88
CA ILE A 431 18.13 15.74 5.47
C ILE A 431 19.23 16.42 6.30
N GLY A 432 20.18 17.04 5.62
CA GLY A 432 21.17 17.91 6.23
C GLY A 432 20.72 19.36 6.18
N CYS A 433 20.90 20.12 7.26
CA CYS A 433 20.54 21.53 7.36
C CYS A 433 21.66 22.34 8.02
N SER A 434 21.79 23.61 7.61
CA SER A 434 22.78 24.54 8.16
C SER A 434 22.45 25.13 9.53
N VAL A 435 21.20 24.97 10.00
CA VAL A 435 20.71 25.49 11.28
C VAL A 435 19.91 24.42 12.04
N PRO A 436 19.85 24.45 13.38
CA PRO A 436 19.19 23.43 14.21
C PRO A 436 17.66 23.46 14.16
N ASP A 437 17.08 24.60 13.76
CA ASP A 437 15.64 24.77 13.64
C ASP A 437 15.35 25.61 12.38
N PRO A 438 15.41 24.97 11.20
CA PRO A 438 15.17 25.67 9.95
C PRO A 438 13.69 26.05 9.82
N ALA A 439 13.39 27.23 9.30
CA ALA A 439 12.02 27.70 9.17
C ALA A 439 11.22 26.83 8.17
N PRO A 440 10.03 26.32 8.55
CA PRO A 440 9.26 25.43 7.70
C PRO A 440 8.76 26.16 6.45
N VAL A 441 8.71 25.45 5.32
CA VAL A 441 8.24 25.99 4.04
C VAL A 441 6.95 25.30 3.66
N LYS A 442 5.90 26.09 3.43
CA LYS A 442 4.55 25.57 3.21
C LYS A 442 4.49 24.73 1.95
N ASP A 443 4.81 25.35 0.82
CA ASP A 443 4.61 24.75 -0.50
C ASP A 443 5.82 23.92 -0.92
N PHE A 444 5.55 22.88 -1.71
CA PHE A 444 6.60 22.10 -2.38
C PHE A 444 7.52 23.01 -3.19
N ARG A 445 8.82 22.68 -3.20
CA ARG A 445 9.83 23.37 -3.98
C ARG A 445 10.59 22.38 -4.85
N THR A 446 10.58 22.64 -6.15
CA THR A 446 11.35 21.86 -7.12
C THR A 446 12.84 21.95 -6.81
N GLN A 447 13.50 20.83 -6.55
CA GLN A 447 14.96 20.75 -6.33
C GLN A 447 15.58 19.76 -7.32
N TYR A 448 16.61 20.21 -8.03
CA TYR A 448 17.32 19.35 -9.00
C TYR A 448 18.83 19.56 -9.02
N THR A 449 19.37 20.45 -8.18
CA THR A 449 20.81 20.55 -7.89
C THR A 449 21.06 20.52 -6.38
N PRO A 450 22.21 20.01 -5.91
CA PRO A 450 22.50 19.88 -4.48
C PRO A 450 22.43 21.20 -3.71
N THR A 451 22.98 22.28 -4.29
CA THR A 451 23.15 23.59 -3.62
C THR A 451 21.96 24.54 -3.82
N GLN A 452 20.87 24.07 -4.44
CA GLN A 452 19.67 24.88 -4.61
C GLN A 452 19.13 25.29 -3.23
N TYR A 453 18.66 26.54 -3.10
CA TYR A 453 18.17 27.10 -1.83
C TYR A 453 19.23 27.22 -0.71
N GLY A 454 20.51 27.37 -1.08
CA GLY A 454 21.56 27.76 -0.14
C GLY A 454 22.08 26.63 0.75
N TYR A 455 21.79 25.37 0.39
CA TYR A 455 22.43 24.22 1.03
C TYR A 455 23.93 24.17 0.73
N ASP A 456 24.70 23.88 1.77
CA ASP A 456 26.14 23.63 1.72
C ASP A 456 26.45 22.45 2.65
N ALA A 457 26.97 21.36 2.08
CA ALA A 457 27.24 20.13 2.81
C ALA A 457 28.27 20.34 3.94
N ASP A 458 29.22 21.26 3.77
CA ASP A 458 30.24 21.55 4.78
C ASP A 458 29.65 22.23 6.03
N ASN A 459 28.51 22.90 5.87
CA ASN A 459 27.80 23.60 6.93
C ASN A 459 26.56 22.84 7.44
N ALA A 460 26.19 21.72 6.81
CA ALA A 460 24.98 20.95 7.09
C ALA A 460 25.13 20.03 8.32
N THR A 461 25.45 20.61 9.48
CA THR A 461 25.75 19.86 10.71
C THR A 461 24.53 19.30 11.42
N TYR A 462 23.33 19.80 11.12
CA TYR A 462 22.08 19.37 11.75
C TYR A 462 21.37 18.36 10.85
N LYS A 463 21.10 17.17 11.39
CA LYS A 463 20.50 16.05 10.64
C LYS A 463 19.06 15.83 11.05
N PHE A 464 18.23 15.63 10.05
CA PHE A 464 16.80 15.35 10.21
C PHE A 464 16.41 14.12 9.42
N ILE A 465 15.27 13.55 9.78
CA ILE A 465 14.56 12.53 9.03
C ILE A 465 13.19 13.05 8.65
N ARG A 466 12.71 12.67 7.46
CA ARG A 466 11.32 12.86 7.03
C ARG A 466 10.87 11.61 6.29
N MET A 467 9.60 11.25 6.40
CA MET A 467 9.05 10.10 5.70
C MET A 467 7.91 10.51 4.77
N ARG A 468 7.78 9.79 3.65
CA ARG A 468 6.69 9.95 2.70
C ARG A 468 6.07 8.60 2.38
N LEU A 469 4.76 8.49 2.50
CA LEU A 469 4.00 7.32 2.04
C LEU A 469 3.22 7.69 0.79
N ASN A 470 3.63 7.12 -0.34
CA ASN A 470 3.09 7.45 -1.66
C ASN A 470 3.08 8.98 -1.87
N ASN A 471 4.23 9.64 -1.73
CA ASN A 471 4.43 11.09 -1.84
C ASN A 471 3.87 11.97 -0.68
N GLY A 472 2.82 11.53 0.01
CA GLY A 472 2.27 12.22 1.19
C GLY A 472 3.24 12.23 2.37
N VAL A 473 3.53 13.40 2.96
CA VAL A 473 4.45 13.55 4.10
C VAL A 473 3.81 13.00 5.37
N LEU A 474 4.53 12.11 6.07
CA LEU A 474 4.03 11.52 7.30
C LEU A 474 4.26 12.45 8.51
N PRO A 475 3.27 12.58 9.42
CA PRO A 475 3.37 13.41 10.61
C PRO A 475 4.20 12.68 11.69
N LEU A 476 5.53 12.79 11.63
CA LEU A 476 6.44 12.10 12.56
C LEU A 476 6.24 12.49 14.04
N ASN A 477 5.62 13.63 14.32
CA ASN A 477 5.23 14.04 15.68
C ASN A 477 4.06 13.20 16.27
N THR A 478 3.51 12.26 15.48
CA THR A 478 2.56 11.24 15.95
C THR A 478 3.25 9.93 16.35
N ILE A 479 4.56 9.81 16.16
CA ILE A 479 5.32 8.69 16.71
C ILE A 479 5.21 8.73 18.24
N ARG A 480 4.75 7.61 18.79
CA ARG A 480 4.51 7.47 20.23
C ARG A 480 5.78 7.75 21.05
N GLY A 481 5.60 8.36 22.22
CA GLY A 481 6.69 8.68 23.14
C GLY A 481 7.26 10.09 22.98
N GLY A 482 6.89 10.81 21.92
CA GLY A 482 7.15 12.24 21.77
C GLY A 482 8.60 12.61 21.42
N GLY A 483 9.43 11.65 20.98
CA GLY A 483 10.80 11.93 20.57
C GLY A 483 10.89 12.91 19.38
N CYS A 484 9.93 12.84 18.46
CA CYS A 484 9.77 13.80 17.35
C CYS A 484 8.86 15.00 17.71
N GLY A 485 8.64 15.23 19.02
CA GLY A 485 7.63 16.15 19.54
C GLY A 485 6.23 15.56 19.47
N THR A 486 5.25 16.42 19.77
CA THR A 486 3.81 16.12 19.80
C THR A 486 3.06 17.02 18.81
N ALA A 487 1.73 16.94 18.79
CA ALA A 487 0.90 17.88 18.05
C ALA A 487 1.12 19.37 18.45
N ASN A 488 1.67 19.65 19.64
CA ASN A 488 1.80 21.01 20.16
C ASN A 488 3.21 21.61 20.02
N ASP A 489 4.24 20.76 19.99
CA ASP A 489 5.65 21.16 20.04
C ASP A 489 6.55 20.44 19.03
N GLY A 490 6.01 19.47 18.29
CA GLY A 490 6.68 18.85 17.16
C GLY A 490 6.74 19.78 15.94
N ARG A 491 7.63 19.46 15.01
CA ARG A 491 7.75 20.25 13.78
C ARG A 491 6.50 20.07 12.91
N VAL A 492 6.05 21.16 12.31
CA VAL A 492 4.87 21.21 11.44
C VAL A 492 5.14 20.77 10.00
N ASP A 493 6.41 20.47 9.68
CA ASP A 493 6.87 20.08 8.33
C ASP A 493 7.16 18.59 8.16
N GLY A 494 6.74 17.78 9.14
CA GLY A 494 6.96 16.33 9.16
C GLY A 494 8.43 15.92 9.32
N MET A 495 9.34 16.87 9.57
CA MET A 495 10.73 16.56 9.89
C MET A 495 10.89 16.24 11.37
N CYS A 496 11.84 15.37 11.70
CA CYS A 496 12.26 15.05 13.05
C CYS A 496 13.79 15.11 13.13
N GLU A 497 14.35 15.60 14.23
CA GLU A 497 15.79 15.55 14.43
C GLU A 497 16.24 14.08 14.45
N LEU A 498 17.30 13.76 13.70
CA LEU A 498 17.64 12.37 13.41
C LEU A 498 17.97 11.58 14.68
N SER A 499 18.70 12.16 15.62
CA SER A 499 19.05 11.48 16.87
C SER A 499 17.83 11.27 17.77
N ALA A 500 16.89 12.21 17.79
CA ALA A 500 15.63 12.11 18.52
C ALA A 500 14.71 11.05 17.91
N PHE A 501 14.66 10.94 16.57
CA PHE A 501 13.97 9.82 15.92
C PHE A 501 14.58 8.48 16.32
N ILE A 502 15.90 8.30 16.19
CA ILE A 502 16.58 7.04 16.56
C ILE A 502 16.30 6.70 18.02
N ALA A 503 16.43 7.67 18.93
CA ALA A 503 16.13 7.48 20.36
C ALA A 503 14.67 7.09 20.60
N SER A 504 13.71 7.63 19.84
CA SER A 504 12.28 7.27 19.96
C SER A 504 12.00 5.81 19.57
N GLN A 505 12.85 5.21 18.74
CA GLN A 505 12.70 3.82 18.29
C GLN A 505 13.39 2.81 19.20
N ALA A 506 14.09 3.26 20.26
CA ALA A 506 14.90 2.40 21.13
C ALA A 506 14.09 1.30 21.83
N THR A 507 12.79 1.49 22.04
CA THR A 507 11.91 0.49 22.68
C THR A 507 11.02 -0.27 21.68
N ALA A 508 11.19 -0.05 20.37
CA ALA A 508 10.31 -0.64 19.36
C ALA A 508 10.41 -2.17 19.35
N TYR A 509 11.59 -2.73 19.61
CA TYR A 509 11.79 -4.18 19.69
C TYR A 509 11.02 -4.79 20.86
N GLU A 510 11.16 -4.23 22.06
CA GLU A 510 10.45 -4.68 23.24
C GLU A 510 8.93 -4.53 23.07
N LEU A 511 8.47 -3.44 22.46
CA LEU A 511 7.05 -3.21 22.17
C LEU A 511 6.47 -4.21 21.16
N SER A 512 7.28 -4.73 20.23
CA SER A 512 6.82 -5.77 19.31
C SER A 512 6.59 -7.11 19.99
N ASN A 513 7.22 -7.34 21.16
CA ASN A 513 7.20 -8.59 21.89
C ASN A 513 7.46 -9.81 20.97
N TYR A 514 8.40 -9.66 20.02
CA TYR A 514 8.60 -10.53 18.86
C TYR A 514 8.54 -12.02 19.20
N ASP A 515 9.33 -12.47 20.18
CA ASP A 515 9.41 -13.89 20.54
C ASP A 515 8.07 -14.47 20.98
N PHE A 516 7.33 -13.74 21.82
CA PHE A 516 6.03 -14.19 22.29
C PHE A 516 4.97 -14.04 21.19
N ALA A 517 4.96 -12.92 20.46
CA ALA A 517 4.00 -12.67 19.39
C ALA A 517 4.10 -13.74 18.29
N CYS A 518 5.33 -14.08 17.86
CA CYS A 518 5.58 -14.98 16.74
C CYS A 518 5.66 -16.47 17.12
N PHE A 519 6.11 -16.81 18.33
CA PHE A 519 6.35 -18.21 18.73
C PHE A 519 5.65 -18.62 20.04
N GLY A 520 5.02 -17.68 20.75
CA GLY A 520 4.24 -17.97 21.94
C GLY A 520 3.03 -18.84 21.63
N ASN A 521 2.61 -19.65 22.58
CA ASN A 521 1.40 -20.46 22.46
C ASN A 521 0.21 -19.71 23.11
N TYR A 522 -0.55 -18.99 22.30
CA TYR A 522 -1.76 -18.27 22.73
C TYR A 522 -2.86 -18.38 21.68
N THR A 523 -4.10 -18.15 22.09
CA THR A 523 -5.27 -18.16 21.21
C THR A 523 -6.14 -16.95 21.49
N ILE A 524 -6.81 -16.45 20.45
CA ILE A 524 -7.83 -15.41 20.58
C ILE A 524 -9.21 -16.09 20.64
N ALA A 525 -9.98 -15.77 21.68
CA ALA A 525 -11.31 -16.35 21.86
C ALA A 525 -12.33 -15.86 20.82
N ASN A 526 -12.21 -14.62 20.35
CA ASN A 526 -13.07 -14.04 19.33
C ASN A 526 -12.27 -13.18 18.34
N LEU A 527 -11.95 -13.78 17.19
CA LEU A 527 -11.12 -13.16 16.13
C LEU A 527 -11.80 -11.92 15.52
N THR A 528 -13.13 -11.89 15.45
CA THR A 528 -13.92 -10.78 14.86
C THR A 528 -14.48 -9.83 15.92
N SER A 529 -13.82 -9.74 17.09
CA SER A 529 -14.27 -8.87 18.18
C SER A 529 -14.00 -7.38 17.94
N GLY A 530 -13.11 -7.06 17.00
CA GLY A 530 -12.57 -5.72 16.83
C GLY A 530 -11.66 -5.26 17.97
N GLN A 531 -11.17 -6.19 18.80
CA GLN A 531 -10.24 -5.89 19.87
C GLN A 531 -8.96 -5.26 19.32
N ASP A 532 -8.52 -4.18 19.96
CA ASP A 532 -7.21 -3.55 19.69
C ASP A 532 -6.13 -4.28 20.49
N TYR A 533 -5.12 -4.83 19.79
CA TYR A 533 -3.97 -5.48 20.39
C TYR A 533 -2.75 -4.56 20.47
N ASP A 534 -2.90 -3.29 20.07
CA ASP A 534 -1.81 -2.33 19.90
C ASP A 534 -0.65 -2.90 19.07
N GLY A 535 -0.95 -3.81 18.15
CA GLY A 535 0.02 -4.47 17.28
C GLY A 535 0.90 -5.53 17.96
N ALA A 536 0.63 -5.89 19.22
CA ALA A 536 1.47 -6.83 19.97
C ALA A 536 0.68 -7.73 20.94
N ALA A 537 0.93 -9.04 20.85
CA ALA A 537 0.49 -10.00 21.84
C ALA A 537 1.12 -9.67 23.21
N THR A 538 0.33 -9.59 24.29
CA THR A 538 0.87 -9.48 25.66
C THR A 538 0.35 -10.61 26.54
N MET A 539 1.13 -11.03 27.54
CA MET A 539 0.66 -12.07 28.50
C MET A 539 -0.60 -11.68 29.28
N ALA A 540 -0.97 -10.39 29.31
CA ALA A 540 -2.20 -9.93 29.95
C ALA A 540 -3.42 -9.95 29.00
N SER A 541 -3.19 -10.12 27.69
CA SER A 541 -4.21 -10.07 26.64
C SER A 541 -4.89 -11.42 26.38
N TYR A 542 -4.44 -12.52 26.98
CA TYR A 542 -4.85 -13.90 26.68
C TYR A 542 -5.12 -14.74 27.92
#